data_AF-A0AAU5LSE4-F1
#
_entry.id   AF-A0AAU5LSE4-F1
#
_cell.length_a   1.000
_cell.length_b   1.000
_cell.length_c   1.000
_cell.angle_alpha   90.00
_cell.angle_beta   90.00
_cell.angle_gamma   90.00
#
_symmetry.space_group_name_H-M   'P 1'
#
loop_
_entity.id
_entity.type
_entity.pdbx_description
1 polymer ?
#
loop_
_entity_poly.entity_id
_entity_poly.type
_entity_poly.pdbx_seq_one_letter_code
_entity_poly.pdbx_strand_id
1 'polypeptide(L)'
;MNNFDLAMPMLSRGKHRNPRKGACFMEFASYLAGEPWSDHPSCTHPLLAAVARDVNDCTTDANRNRLAPLIPSVIGLTADDPRLSARITTKTLWIALPVVSQERQHILAVALLVSEQLLAELEGRPANSMQPKSASALAQVPAAARWARSFTARPHRGRPDYTKRTAPRAIACAVEGIAQACIPNPDDLLYDVLAGAIAECEALRKPAPVRAPRHQESPVRG
;
A
#
# COMPACT_ATOMS: atom_id res chain seq x y z
N MET A 1 -1.77 -38.71 -14.47
CA MET A 1 -0.94 -38.04 -13.44
C MET A 1 0.12 -37.27 -14.18
N ASN A 2 -0.11 -35.97 -14.42
CA ASN A 2 0.87 -35.16 -15.14
C ASN A 2 1.90 -34.66 -14.13
N ASN A 3 3.13 -35.12 -14.34
CA ASN A 3 4.34 -34.68 -13.67
C ASN A 3 4.50 -33.18 -13.95
N PHE A 4 4.03 -32.34 -13.02
CA PHE A 4 4.42 -30.93 -13.02
C PHE A 4 5.92 -30.93 -12.70
N ASP A 5 6.75 -30.65 -13.71
CA ASP A 5 8.11 -30.17 -13.48
C ASP A 5 8.01 -29.02 -12.47
N LEU A 6 8.34 -29.32 -11.22
CA LEU A 6 8.18 -28.46 -10.05
C LEU A 6 9.25 -27.36 -10.04
N ALA A 7 9.51 -26.75 -11.20
CA ALA A 7 10.34 -25.56 -11.28
C ALA A 7 9.51 -24.40 -10.76
N MET A 8 9.77 -24.00 -9.51
CA MET A 8 9.24 -22.76 -8.94
C MET A 8 9.60 -21.61 -9.90
N PRO A 9 8.62 -20.81 -10.38
CA PRO A 9 8.90 -19.72 -11.31
C PRO A 9 9.88 -18.72 -10.69
N MET A 10 10.87 -18.31 -11.48
CA MET A 10 11.77 -17.23 -11.09
C MET A 10 11.05 -15.89 -11.24
N LEU A 11 11.24 -14.98 -10.28
CA LEU A 11 10.63 -13.66 -10.33
C LEU A 11 11.30 -12.78 -11.39
N SER A 12 10.48 -12.19 -12.26
CA SER A 12 10.90 -11.31 -13.33
C SER A 12 9.92 -10.14 -13.48
N ARG A 13 10.41 -9.07 -14.10
CA ARG A 13 9.62 -7.86 -14.36
C ARG A 13 8.53 -8.11 -15.41
N GLY A 14 7.37 -7.50 -15.22
CA GLY A 14 6.29 -7.44 -16.19
C GLY A 14 5.41 -8.69 -16.21
N LYS A 15 4.52 -8.75 -17.20
CA LYS A 15 3.51 -9.81 -17.35
C LYS A 15 4.03 -10.97 -18.20
N HIS A 16 3.72 -12.19 -17.78
CA HIS A 16 4.15 -13.43 -18.42
C HIS A 16 2.94 -14.26 -18.88
N ARG A 17 3.12 -14.99 -19.98
CA ARG A 17 2.05 -15.83 -20.55
C ARG A 17 1.90 -17.17 -19.83
N ASN A 18 2.93 -17.65 -19.14
CA ASN A 18 2.95 -18.93 -18.43
C ASN A 18 4.18 -19.05 -17.49
N PRO A 19 4.16 -19.97 -16.51
CA PRO A 19 5.24 -20.18 -15.53
C PRO A 19 6.63 -20.43 -16.12
N ARG A 20 6.73 -21.02 -17.32
CA ARG A 20 8.02 -21.34 -17.96
C ARG A 20 8.76 -20.10 -18.48
N LYS A 21 8.09 -18.95 -18.55
CA LYS A 21 8.67 -17.67 -18.99
C LYS A 21 9.07 -16.77 -17.82
N GLY A 22 8.99 -17.26 -16.59
CA GLY A 22 9.09 -16.46 -15.37
C GLY A 22 7.71 -16.11 -14.81
N ALA A 23 7.70 -15.35 -13.72
CA ALA A 23 6.50 -14.86 -13.08
C ALA A 23 6.74 -13.46 -12.52
N CYS A 24 5.73 -12.59 -12.54
CA CYS A 24 5.68 -11.52 -11.56
C CYS A 24 5.21 -12.06 -10.21
N PHE A 25 5.33 -11.24 -9.18
CA PHE A 25 4.85 -11.58 -7.83
C PHE A 25 3.40 -12.08 -7.82
N MET A 26 2.48 -11.38 -8.50
CA MET A 26 1.05 -11.71 -8.46
C MET A 26 0.67 -12.91 -9.32
N GLU A 27 1.39 -13.17 -10.41
CA GLU A 27 1.21 -14.40 -11.20
C GLU A 27 1.57 -15.63 -10.37
N PHE A 28 2.67 -15.55 -9.62
CA PHE A 28 3.05 -16.62 -8.71
C PHE A 28 2.06 -16.75 -7.56
N ALA A 29 1.58 -15.65 -6.98
CA ALA A 29 0.52 -15.68 -5.98
C ALA A 29 -0.76 -16.37 -6.52
N SER A 30 -1.19 -16.07 -7.75
CA SER A 30 -2.34 -16.69 -8.39
C SER A 30 -2.16 -18.21 -8.53
N TYR A 31 -0.97 -18.64 -8.94
CA TYR A 31 -0.62 -20.05 -9.10
C TYR A 31 -0.66 -20.79 -7.75
N LEU A 32 -0.06 -20.21 -6.71
CA LEU A 32 -0.08 -20.80 -5.36
C LEU A 32 -1.48 -20.83 -4.74
N ALA A 33 -2.34 -19.87 -5.09
CA ALA A 33 -3.73 -19.84 -4.66
C ALA A 33 -4.63 -20.83 -5.43
N GLY A 34 -4.11 -21.51 -6.47
CA GLY A 34 -4.89 -22.39 -7.33
C GLY A 34 -5.81 -21.64 -8.30
N GLU A 35 -5.58 -20.35 -8.51
CA GLU A 35 -6.31 -19.51 -9.46
C GLU A 35 -5.75 -19.63 -10.89
N PRO A 36 -6.50 -19.21 -11.93
CA PRO A 36 -5.94 -19.05 -13.26
C PRO A 36 -4.74 -18.10 -13.26
N TRP A 37 -3.71 -18.43 -14.05
CA TRP A 37 -2.49 -17.62 -14.19
C TRP A 37 -2.81 -16.17 -14.55
N SER A 38 -2.62 -15.26 -13.60
CA SER A 38 -2.98 -13.85 -13.74
C SER A 38 -2.13 -12.96 -12.84
N ASP A 39 -1.73 -11.81 -13.36
CA ASP A 39 -1.15 -10.72 -12.57
C ASP A 39 -2.20 -9.89 -11.83
N HIS A 40 -3.50 -10.18 -12.05
CA HIS A 40 -4.65 -9.59 -11.36
C HIS A 40 -5.52 -10.70 -10.74
N PRO A 41 -5.01 -11.43 -9.73
CA PRO A 41 -5.77 -12.52 -9.11
C PRO A 41 -6.90 -12.00 -8.21
N SER A 42 -7.89 -12.85 -7.95
CA SER A 42 -8.95 -12.58 -6.98
C SER A 42 -8.54 -12.87 -5.54
N CYS A 43 -7.46 -13.62 -5.32
CA CYS A 43 -6.99 -14.01 -4.00
C CYS A 43 -6.38 -12.88 -3.16
N THR A 44 -6.28 -11.66 -3.72
CA THR A 44 -5.61 -10.52 -3.09
C THR A 44 -6.35 -9.22 -3.40
N HIS A 45 -6.42 -8.31 -2.42
CA HIS A 45 -7.06 -7.00 -2.56
C HIS A 45 -6.44 -6.22 -3.75
N PRO A 46 -7.25 -5.57 -4.62
CA PRO A 46 -6.76 -4.97 -5.86
C PRO A 46 -5.62 -3.95 -5.69
N LEU A 47 -5.67 -3.10 -4.65
CA LEU A 47 -4.59 -2.15 -4.39
C LEU A 47 -3.31 -2.84 -3.89
N LEU A 48 -3.43 -3.92 -3.09
CA LEU A 48 -2.25 -4.67 -2.64
C LEU A 48 -1.60 -5.39 -3.84
N ALA A 49 -2.42 -5.96 -4.73
CA ALA A 49 -1.94 -6.54 -5.99
C ALA A 49 -1.27 -5.50 -6.90
N ALA A 50 -1.73 -4.24 -6.89
CA ALA A 50 -1.04 -3.13 -7.58
C ALA A 50 0.32 -2.82 -6.94
N VAL A 51 0.38 -2.65 -5.61
CA VAL A 51 1.65 -2.44 -4.87
C VAL A 51 2.65 -3.55 -5.18
N ALA A 52 2.22 -4.81 -5.12
CA ALA A 52 3.10 -5.96 -5.36
C ALA A 52 3.66 -6.01 -6.78
N ARG A 53 2.86 -5.66 -7.80
CA ARG A 53 3.33 -5.56 -9.18
C ARG A 53 4.30 -4.40 -9.37
N ASP A 54 3.95 -3.21 -8.87
CA ASP A 54 4.80 -2.02 -8.99
C ASP A 54 6.16 -2.26 -8.30
N VAL A 55 6.15 -2.82 -7.08
CA VAL A 55 7.36 -3.20 -6.34
C VAL A 55 8.17 -4.25 -7.10
N ASN A 56 7.54 -5.35 -7.56
CA ASN A 56 8.22 -6.37 -8.36
C ASN A 56 8.94 -5.79 -9.58
N ASP A 57 8.26 -4.90 -10.29
CA ASP A 57 8.76 -4.32 -11.54
C ASP A 57 9.84 -3.26 -11.33
N CYS A 58 9.83 -2.61 -10.17
CA CYS A 58 10.82 -1.60 -9.80
C CYS A 58 12.03 -2.17 -9.03
N THR A 59 11.89 -3.32 -8.37
CA THR A 59 13.03 -3.99 -7.72
C THR A 59 14.02 -4.50 -8.75
N THR A 60 15.31 -4.30 -8.50
CA THR A 60 16.38 -4.77 -9.41
C THR A 60 16.39 -6.29 -9.55
N ASP A 61 16.90 -6.80 -10.68
CA ASP A 61 17.01 -8.25 -10.92
C ASP A 61 17.79 -8.98 -9.81
N ALA A 62 18.84 -8.36 -9.28
CA ALA A 62 19.68 -8.92 -8.23
C ALA A 62 18.92 -9.10 -6.90
N ASN A 63 17.99 -8.20 -6.58
CA ASN A 63 17.25 -8.23 -5.32
C ASN A 63 15.83 -8.82 -5.44
N ARG A 64 15.28 -8.99 -6.65
CA ARG A 64 13.87 -9.37 -6.84
C ARG A 64 13.50 -10.69 -6.18
N ASN A 65 14.41 -11.66 -6.14
CA ASN A 65 14.17 -12.95 -5.48
C ASN A 65 13.94 -12.82 -3.97
N ARG A 66 14.35 -11.72 -3.33
CA ARG A 66 14.04 -11.42 -1.92
C ARG A 66 12.55 -11.19 -1.67
N LEU A 67 11.77 -10.89 -2.72
CA LEU A 67 10.31 -10.75 -2.61
C LEU A 67 9.60 -12.11 -2.51
N ALA A 68 10.21 -13.20 -3.00
CA ALA A 68 9.56 -14.51 -3.10
C ALA A 68 8.99 -15.04 -1.76
N PRO A 69 9.68 -14.90 -0.61
CA PRO A 69 9.13 -15.30 0.69
C PRO A 69 7.85 -14.56 1.10
N LEU A 70 7.57 -13.37 0.54
CA LEU A 70 6.35 -12.61 0.83
C LEU A 70 5.13 -13.10 0.03
N ILE A 71 5.31 -13.88 -1.04
CA ILE A 71 4.22 -14.29 -1.94
C ILE A 71 3.08 -15.02 -1.20
N PRO A 72 3.33 -16.00 -0.31
CA PRO A 72 2.23 -16.68 0.38
C PRO A 72 1.41 -15.74 1.28
N SER A 73 2.00 -14.63 1.76
CA SER A 73 1.35 -13.73 2.72
C SER A 73 0.21 -12.90 2.10
N VAL A 74 0.20 -12.68 0.77
CA VAL A 74 -0.87 -11.91 0.12
C VAL A 74 -2.12 -12.75 -0.19
N ILE A 75 -2.02 -14.07 -0.08
CA ILE A 75 -3.10 -15.01 -0.45
C ILE A 75 -4.19 -14.97 0.62
N GLY A 76 -5.42 -14.72 0.18
CA GLY A 76 -6.59 -14.59 1.06
C GLY A 76 -6.72 -13.21 1.71
N LEU A 77 -5.86 -12.24 1.38
CA LEU A 77 -6.00 -10.86 1.83
C LEU A 77 -6.95 -10.07 0.93
N THR A 78 -8.24 -10.42 0.97
CA THR A 78 -9.29 -9.93 0.06
C THR A 78 -10.32 -9.01 0.73
N ALA A 79 -10.02 -8.51 1.93
CA ALA A 79 -10.97 -7.70 2.71
C ALA A 79 -11.44 -6.46 1.94
N ASP A 80 -12.77 -6.26 1.91
CA ASP A 80 -13.43 -5.08 1.32
C ASP A 80 -13.71 -4.03 2.41
N ASP A 81 -12.65 -3.60 3.10
CA ASP A 81 -12.74 -2.50 4.07
C ASP A 81 -12.42 -1.17 3.36
N PRO A 82 -13.33 -0.17 3.39
CA PRO A 82 -13.11 1.11 2.72
C PRO A 82 -11.88 1.88 3.22
N ARG A 83 -11.37 1.57 4.42
CA ARG A 83 -10.15 2.17 4.99
C ARG A 83 -8.89 1.59 4.37
N LEU A 84 -8.92 0.37 3.85
CA LEU A 84 -7.72 -0.38 3.48
C LEU A 84 -6.88 0.35 2.43
N SER A 85 -7.55 0.90 1.40
CA SER A 85 -6.86 1.67 0.36
C SER A 85 -6.12 2.89 0.93
N ALA A 86 -6.73 3.57 1.91
CA ALA A 86 -6.11 4.72 2.55
C ALA A 86 -4.99 4.33 3.53
N ARG A 87 -5.14 3.20 4.24
CA ARG A 87 -4.08 2.67 5.13
C ARG A 87 -2.84 2.27 4.34
N ILE A 88 -3.00 1.48 3.27
CA ILE A 88 -1.90 1.08 2.37
C ILE A 88 -1.22 2.30 1.77
N THR A 89 -2.00 3.27 1.26
CA THR A 89 -1.47 4.50 0.68
C THR A 89 -0.66 5.29 1.72
N THR A 90 -1.26 5.62 2.86
CA THR A 90 -0.58 6.35 3.94
C THR A 90 0.72 5.67 4.36
N LYS A 91 0.69 4.35 4.57
CA LYS A 91 1.87 3.56 4.95
C LYS A 91 2.99 3.64 3.92
N THR A 92 2.65 3.51 2.64
CA THR A 92 3.59 3.63 1.51
C THR A 92 4.21 5.03 1.46
N LEU A 93 3.39 6.06 1.67
CA LEU A 93 3.83 7.45 1.59
C LEU A 93 4.73 7.86 2.76
N TRP A 94 4.64 7.22 3.93
CA TRP A 94 5.62 7.44 5.00
C TRP A 94 7.05 7.07 4.59
N ILE A 95 7.20 6.06 3.74
CA ILE A 95 8.49 5.57 3.26
C ILE A 95 8.96 6.39 2.06
N ALA A 96 8.07 6.61 1.09
CA ALA A 96 8.44 7.25 -0.18
C ALA A 96 8.67 8.76 -0.04
N LEU A 97 7.81 9.46 0.71
CA LEU A 97 7.76 10.92 0.68
C LEU A 97 9.10 11.60 0.98
N PRO A 98 9.92 11.17 1.95
CA PRO A 98 11.21 11.80 2.24
C PRO A 98 12.28 11.58 1.17
N VAL A 99 12.16 10.54 0.34
CA VAL A 99 13.25 10.10 -0.56
C VAL A 99 12.98 10.39 -2.04
N VAL A 100 11.72 10.59 -2.43
CA VAL A 100 11.39 10.91 -3.83
C VAL A 100 11.83 12.34 -4.22
N SER A 101 11.94 12.59 -5.53
CA SER A 101 12.26 13.91 -6.08
C SER A 101 11.29 14.99 -5.60
N GLN A 102 11.76 16.23 -5.50
CA GLN A 102 10.97 17.38 -5.06
C GLN A 102 9.66 17.55 -5.86
N GLU A 103 9.70 17.26 -7.16
CA GLU A 103 8.51 17.29 -8.01
C GLU A 103 7.45 16.26 -7.56
N ARG A 104 7.88 15.01 -7.31
CA ARG A 104 6.99 13.94 -6.82
C ARG A 104 6.51 14.21 -5.40
N GLN A 105 7.31 14.85 -4.54
CA GLN A 105 6.91 15.20 -3.17
C GLN A 105 5.62 16.03 -3.12
N HIS A 106 5.38 16.94 -4.07
CA HIS A 106 4.13 17.72 -4.12
C HIS A 106 2.90 16.82 -4.27
N ILE A 107 2.95 15.89 -5.21
CA ILE A 107 1.85 14.97 -5.51
C ILE A 107 1.63 14.02 -4.32
N LEU A 108 2.71 13.47 -3.78
CA LEU A 108 2.64 12.53 -2.66
C LEU A 108 2.20 13.21 -1.35
N ALA A 109 2.60 14.45 -1.10
CA ALA A 109 2.13 15.21 0.06
C ALA A 109 0.62 15.47 -0.01
N VAL A 110 0.07 15.81 -1.19
CA VAL A 110 -1.38 15.93 -1.38
C VAL A 110 -2.07 14.59 -1.15
N ALA A 111 -1.54 13.51 -1.73
CA ALA A 111 -2.09 12.17 -1.54
C ALA A 111 -2.12 11.78 -0.05
N LEU A 112 -1.06 12.07 0.71
CA LEU A 112 -1.00 11.78 2.15
C LEU A 112 -2.06 12.57 2.94
N LEU A 113 -2.21 13.87 2.68
CA LEU A 113 -3.25 14.69 3.31
C LEU A 113 -4.66 14.17 3.01
N VAL A 114 -4.94 13.83 1.74
CA VAL A 114 -6.23 13.30 1.31
C VAL A 114 -6.52 11.94 1.96
N SER A 115 -5.48 11.10 2.11
CA SER A 115 -5.57 9.79 2.76
C SER A 115 -5.87 9.91 4.25
N GLU A 116 -5.18 10.82 4.96
CA GLU A 116 -5.42 11.10 6.38
C GLU A 116 -6.82 11.66 6.62
N GLN A 117 -7.30 12.58 5.78
CA GLN A 117 -8.66 13.11 5.86
C GLN A 117 -9.71 12.02 5.66
N LEU A 118 -9.50 11.12 4.70
CA LEU A 118 -10.39 9.99 4.45
C LEU A 118 -10.40 9.00 5.62
N LEU A 119 -9.23 8.67 6.18
CA LEU A 119 -9.14 7.83 7.38
C LEU A 119 -9.83 8.47 8.58
N ALA A 120 -9.64 9.78 8.79
CA ALA A 120 -10.29 10.49 9.87
C ALA A 120 -11.83 10.42 9.76
N GLU A 121 -12.35 10.63 8.55
CA GLU A 121 -13.78 10.50 8.24
C GLU A 121 -14.30 9.07 8.51
N LEU A 122 -13.65 8.06 7.93
CA LEU A 122 -14.06 6.65 8.07
C LEU A 122 -13.92 6.10 9.50
N GLU A 123 -13.08 6.70 10.33
CA GLU A 123 -12.85 6.33 11.72
C GLU A 123 -13.62 7.22 12.73
N GLY A 124 -14.37 8.22 12.25
CA GLY A 124 -15.10 9.15 13.11
C GLY A 124 -14.19 10.06 13.96
N ARG A 125 -12.95 10.32 13.50
CA ARG A 125 -12.02 11.25 14.13
C ARG A 125 -12.24 12.67 13.63
N PRO A 126 -11.76 13.71 14.37
CA PRO A 126 -11.82 15.09 13.89
C PRO A 126 -11.15 15.26 12.52
N ALA A 127 -11.72 16.08 11.63
CA ALA A 127 -11.22 16.24 10.25
C ALA A 127 -9.74 16.65 10.18
N ASN A 128 -9.27 17.47 11.13
CA ASN A 128 -7.87 17.92 11.17
C ASN A 128 -6.93 16.95 11.92
N SER A 129 -7.43 15.78 12.35
CA SER A 129 -6.61 14.79 13.04
C SER A 129 -5.75 14.01 12.05
N MET A 130 -4.49 13.81 12.43
CA MET A 130 -3.49 13.17 11.60
C MET A 130 -2.62 12.24 12.44
N GLN A 131 -2.22 11.11 11.87
CA GLN A 131 -1.29 10.19 12.52
C GLN A 131 0.09 10.83 12.74
N PRO A 132 0.78 10.56 13.87
CA PRO A 132 2.10 11.12 14.14
C PRO A 132 3.14 10.81 13.06
N LYS A 133 3.10 9.62 12.46
CA LYS A 133 3.99 9.24 11.36
C LYS A 133 3.72 10.05 10.08
N SER A 134 2.46 10.34 9.77
CA SER A 134 2.09 11.22 8.65
C SER A 134 2.59 12.65 8.86
N ALA A 135 2.45 13.16 10.09
CA ALA A 135 2.99 14.47 10.46
C ALA A 135 4.52 14.52 10.35
N SER A 136 5.21 13.47 10.81
CA SER A 136 6.66 13.34 10.72
C SER A 136 7.16 13.26 9.27
N ALA A 137 6.49 12.49 8.40
CA ALA A 137 6.82 12.41 6.99
C ALA A 137 6.67 13.78 6.29
N LEU A 138 5.56 14.49 6.56
CA LEU A 138 5.35 15.84 6.02
C LEU A 138 6.38 16.87 6.55
N ALA A 139 6.83 16.71 7.79
CA ALA A 139 7.84 17.59 8.39
C ALA A 139 9.21 17.47 7.70
N GLN A 140 9.52 16.33 7.09
CA GLN A 140 10.76 16.13 6.31
C GLN A 140 10.72 16.83 4.95
N VAL A 141 9.53 17.21 4.45
CA VAL A 141 9.33 17.86 3.15
C VAL A 141 8.55 19.17 3.28
N PRO A 142 9.03 20.16 4.06
CA PRO A 142 8.23 21.30 4.49
C PRO A 142 7.70 22.18 3.34
N ALA A 143 8.47 22.31 2.25
CA ALA A 143 8.02 23.04 1.06
C ALA A 143 6.82 22.36 0.41
N ALA A 144 6.92 21.04 0.17
CA ALA A 144 5.84 20.26 -0.40
C ALA A 144 4.62 20.18 0.51
N ALA A 145 4.83 20.03 1.83
CA ALA A 145 3.75 20.01 2.82
C ALA A 145 2.97 21.33 2.87
N ARG A 146 3.64 22.48 2.83
CA ARG A 146 2.96 23.79 2.76
C ARG A 146 2.16 23.93 1.48
N TRP A 147 2.77 23.62 0.34
CA TRP A 147 2.09 23.67 -0.95
C TRP A 147 0.86 22.76 -0.97
N ALA A 148 1.00 21.52 -0.51
CA ALA A 148 -0.08 20.54 -0.48
C ALA A 148 -1.25 21.02 0.40
N ARG A 149 -0.98 21.59 1.58
CA ARG A 149 -2.02 22.17 2.44
C ARG A 149 -2.78 23.31 1.74
N SER A 150 -2.06 24.21 1.07
CA SER A 150 -2.68 25.29 0.29
C SER A 150 -3.49 24.75 -0.88
N PHE A 151 -3.02 23.68 -1.52
CA PHE A 151 -3.72 23.03 -2.63
C PHE A 151 -5.02 22.34 -2.16
N THR A 152 -4.98 21.62 -1.04
CA THR A 152 -6.14 20.89 -0.50
C THR A 152 -7.17 21.79 0.18
N ALA A 153 -6.78 22.97 0.65
CA ALA A 153 -7.71 23.94 1.24
C ALA A 153 -8.65 24.58 0.22
N ARG A 154 -8.31 24.54 -1.07
CA ARG A 154 -9.15 25.08 -2.14
C ARG A 154 -10.29 24.12 -2.47
N PRO A 155 -11.53 24.59 -2.63
CA PRO A 155 -12.64 23.74 -3.07
C PRO A 155 -12.37 23.25 -4.50
N HIS A 156 -12.30 21.94 -4.69
CA HIS A 156 -12.13 21.30 -6.00
C HIS A 156 -13.46 20.77 -6.51
N ARG A 157 -13.72 20.91 -7.81
CA ARG A 157 -14.93 20.36 -8.45
C ARG A 157 -14.79 18.84 -8.60
N GLY A 158 -15.56 18.11 -7.80
CA GLY A 158 -15.60 16.64 -7.82
C GLY A 158 -14.37 16.01 -7.17
N ARG A 159 -14.58 15.04 -6.30
CA ARG A 159 -13.49 14.22 -5.76
C ARG A 159 -13.36 12.99 -6.65
N PRO A 160 -12.22 12.76 -7.35
CA PRO A 160 -12.03 11.53 -8.08
C PRO A 160 -12.15 10.34 -7.13
N ASP A 161 -12.65 9.21 -7.63
CA ASP A 161 -12.73 7.96 -6.87
C ASP A 161 -11.36 7.64 -6.27
N TYR A 162 -11.28 7.72 -4.95
CA TYR A 162 -10.02 7.58 -4.23
C TYR A 162 -9.43 6.19 -4.45
N THR A 163 -10.26 5.15 -4.35
CA THR A 163 -9.84 3.74 -4.46
C THR A 163 -9.40 3.39 -5.88
N LYS A 164 -10.12 3.87 -6.90
CA LYS A 164 -9.84 3.52 -8.30
C LYS A 164 -8.84 4.43 -9.00
N ARG A 165 -8.63 5.65 -8.52
CA ARG A 165 -7.79 6.65 -9.21
C ARG A 165 -6.69 7.21 -8.33
N THR A 166 -7.03 7.74 -7.16
CA THR A 166 -6.07 8.48 -6.35
C THR A 166 -5.01 7.56 -5.74
N ALA A 167 -5.44 6.49 -5.08
CA ALA A 167 -4.54 5.55 -4.41
C ALA A 167 -3.61 4.83 -5.40
N PRO A 168 -4.09 4.18 -6.49
CA PRO A 168 -3.19 3.51 -7.44
C PRO A 168 -2.14 4.45 -8.06
N ARG A 169 -2.52 5.68 -8.42
CA ARG A 169 -1.58 6.66 -8.98
C ARG A 169 -0.55 7.15 -7.97
N ALA A 170 -0.97 7.33 -6.71
CA ALA A 170 -0.05 7.70 -5.64
C ALA A 170 0.95 6.58 -5.34
N ILE A 171 0.50 5.32 -5.32
CA ILE A 171 1.36 4.14 -5.17
C ILE A 171 2.37 4.05 -6.31
N ALA A 172 1.93 4.06 -7.57
CA ALA A 172 2.84 3.99 -8.71
C ALA A 172 3.88 5.13 -8.68
N CYS A 173 3.44 6.37 -8.42
CA CYS A 173 4.34 7.52 -8.30
C CYS A 173 5.36 7.36 -7.16
N ALA A 174 4.94 6.79 -6.03
CA ALA A 174 5.77 6.54 -4.87
C ALA A 174 6.82 5.45 -5.12
N VAL A 175 6.40 4.29 -5.65
CA VAL A 175 7.28 3.14 -5.93
C VAL A 175 8.31 3.52 -7.01
N GLU A 176 7.87 4.09 -8.12
CA GLU A 176 8.79 4.59 -9.16
C GLU A 176 9.76 5.63 -8.61
N GLY A 177 9.25 6.53 -7.76
CA GLY A 177 10.06 7.58 -7.15
C GLY A 177 11.14 7.02 -6.23
N ILE A 178 10.84 5.97 -5.44
CA ILE A 178 11.83 5.26 -4.61
C ILE A 178 12.88 4.61 -5.52
N ALA A 179 12.45 3.92 -6.58
CA ALA A 179 13.36 3.22 -7.49
C ALA A 179 14.30 4.17 -8.25
N GLN A 180 13.86 5.40 -8.49
CA GLN A 180 14.63 6.45 -9.16
C GLN A 180 15.40 7.37 -8.19
N ALA A 181 15.23 7.19 -6.88
CA ALA A 181 15.87 8.04 -5.88
C ALA A 181 17.39 7.77 -5.83
N CYS A 182 18.17 8.84 -5.69
CA CYS A 182 19.62 8.75 -5.49
C CYS A 182 19.95 8.38 -4.04
N ILE A 183 19.52 7.20 -3.60
CA ILE A 183 19.75 6.66 -2.25
C ILE A 183 20.50 5.32 -2.34
N PRO A 184 21.24 4.90 -1.29
CA PRO A 184 22.04 3.68 -1.37
C PRO A 184 21.23 2.40 -1.58
N ASN A 185 20.06 2.27 -0.94
CA ASN A 185 19.31 1.00 -0.87
C ASN A 185 17.83 1.17 -1.25
N PRO A 186 17.50 1.53 -2.51
CA PRO A 186 16.11 1.70 -2.93
C PRO A 186 15.32 0.37 -2.87
N ASP A 187 15.95 -0.77 -3.17
CA ASP A 187 15.32 -2.10 -3.11
C ASP A 187 14.85 -2.47 -1.70
N ASP A 188 15.57 -2.05 -0.65
CA ASP A 188 15.16 -2.28 0.74
C ASP A 188 13.90 -1.48 1.08
N LEU A 189 13.80 -0.22 0.62
CA LEU A 189 12.60 0.59 0.79
C LEU A 189 11.41 0.03 -0.01
N LEU A 190 11.65 -0.49 -1.22
CA LEU A 190 10.61 -1.16 -2.01
C LEU A 190 10.09 -2.42 -1.31
N TYR A 191 10.99 -3.21 -0.71
CA TYR A 191 10.61 -4.34 0.14
C TYR A 191 9.76 -3.88 1.33
N ASP A 192 10.18 -2.82 2.03
CA ASP A 192 9.45 -2.28 3.18
C ASP A 192 8.06 -1.72 2.81
N VAL A 193 7.91 -1.17 1.60
CA VAL A 193 6.61 -0.75 1.06
C VAL A 193 5.67 -1.96 0.93
N LEU A 194 6.13 -3.04 0.30
CA LEU A 194 5.32 -4.24 0.11
C LEU A 194 4.99 -4.91 1.46
N ALA A 195 6.00 -5.12 2.31
CA ALA A 195 5.82 -5.72 3.63
C ALA A 195 4.88 -4.87 4.51
N GLY A 196 5.01 -3.54 4.45
CA GLY A 196 4.12 -2.61 5.14
C GLY A 196 2.68 -2.70 4.65
N ALA A 197 2.47 -2.77 3.33
CA ALA A 197 1.13 -2.91 2.75
C ALA A 197 0.46 -4.25 3.11
N ILE A 198 1.22 -5.35 3.13
CA ILE A 198 0.78 -6.67 3.61
C ILE A 198 0.32 -6.56 5.07
N ALA A 199 1.14 -5.97 5.94
CA ALA A 199 0.82 -5.83 7.36
C ALA A 199 -0.47 -5.03 7.61
N GLU A 200 -0.76 -3.98 6.82
CA GLU A 200 -2.01 -3.23 6.93
C GLU A 200 -3.24 -4.08 6.57
N CYS A 201 -3.12 -4.95 5.57
CA CYS A 201 -4.17 -5.88 5.17
C CYS A 201 -4.40 -6.97 6.24
N GLU A 202 -3.32 -7.54 6.78
CA GLU A 202 -3.38 -8.54 7.85
C GLU A 202 -4.00 -7.97 9.14
N ALA A 203 -3.69 -6.70 9.46
CA ALA A 203 -4.24 -6.04 10.64
C ALA A 203 -5.77 -5.89 10.59
N LEU A 204 -6.37 -5.71 9.41
CA LEU A 204 -7.83 -5.66 9.25
C LEU A 204 -8.49 -7.04 9.19
N ARG A 205 -7.75 -8.07 8.77
CA ARG A 205 -8.24 -9.46 8.80
C ARG A 205 -8.44 -9.96 10.23
N LYS A 206 -7.66 -9.46 11.20
CA LYS A 206 -7.87 -9.76 12.63
C LYS A 206 -9.08 -8.96 13.11
N PRO A 207 -10.11 -9.60 13.73
CA PRO A 207 -11.23 -8.84 14.27
C PRO A 207 -10.71 -7.84 15.31
N ALA A 208 -11.22 -6.60 15.26
CA ALA A 208 -10.91 -5.59 16.26
C ALA A 208 -11.20 -6.16 17.66
N PRO A 209 -10.33 -5.95 18.67
CA PRO A 209 -10.64 -6.38 20.02
C PRO A 209 -11.98 -5.75 20.44
N VAL A 210 -12.93 -6.60 20.83
CA VAL A 210 -14.23 -6.17 21.35
C VAL A 210 -13.95 -5.23 22.52
N ARG A 211 -14.30 -3.95 22.35
CA ARG A 211 -14.15 -2.94 23.39
C ARG A 211 -15.09 -3.34 24.53
N ALA A 212 -14.53 -3.73 25.67
CA ALA A 212 -15.32 -4.14 26.84
C ALA A 212 -16.36 -3.07 27.18
N PRO A 213 -17.61 -3.45 27.52
CA PRO A 213 -18.64 -2.48 27.89
C PRO A 213 -18.14 -1.67 29.09
N ARG A 214 -18.17 -0.34 28.95
CA ARG A 214 -17.97 0.55 30.09
C ARG A 214 -19.09 0.25 31.07
N HIS A 215 -18.76 -0.32 32.23
CA HIS A 215 -19.70 -0.40 33.34
C HIS A 215 -20.16 1.03 33.65
N GLN A 216 -21.44 1.29 33.42
CA GLN A 216 -22.09 2.48 33.93
C GLN A 216 -22.14 2.31 35.44
N GLU A 217 -21.30 3.05 36.16
CA GLU A 217 -21.47 3.25 37.59
C GLU A 217 -22.85 3.88 37.80
N SER A 218 -23.75 3.12 38.40
CA SER A 218 -25.03 3.64 38.88
C SER A 218 -24.76 4.57 40.06
N PRO A 219 -25.45 5.73 40.16
CA PRO A 219 -25.24 6.62 41.28
C PRO A 219 -25.80 5.97 42.54
N VAL A 220 -24.92 5.73 43.52
CA VAL A 220 -25.30 5.34 44.88
C VAL A 220 -26.07 6.53 45.47
N ARG A 221 -27.38 6.33 45.71
CA ARG A 221 -28.15 7.16 46.64
C ARG A 221 -28.02 6.54 48.03
N GLY A 222 -27.45 7.31 48.96
CA GLY A 222 -27.33 6.99 50.38
C GLY A 222 -26.60 8.11 51.08
#